data_AF-A0A6P6HPM4-F1
#
_entry.id   AF-A0A6P6HPM4-F1
#
_cell.length_a   1.000
_cell.length_b   1.000
_cell.length_c   1.000
_cell.angle_alpha   90.00
_cell.angle_beta   90.00
_cell.angle_gamma   90.00
#
_symmetry.space_group_name_H-M   'P 1'
#
loop_
_entity.id
_entity.type
_entity.pdbx_description
1 polymer ?
#
loop_
_entity_poly.entity_id
_entity_poly.type
_entity_poly.pdbx_seq_one_letter_code
_entity_poly.pdbx_strand_id
1 'polypeptide(L)'
;MAATIRYLGRVLIHRQKHGLSKTTCQTSLYPCSVNVWVPSRYFAAATKPAKSTKKGVKDKTSDEKTDETEKIKSYSFMEGEPEDDVYLKRLYPRQIHEVEKAIQLLKKFQILDFTNPKQGVYLDLTLDMALGKKKKVEPFASVLSFPYPFVSEINKVAVFTGNASEIKIAEENGAAFAGGTSLIQKILDDEIQSDFYVAVPEIMPELNPLKKKLKKRFPKLTRKSIGRDIPKMLELFKTGHEIKVDEERENFLKTKIATLDMPSDQIVANLQAVISEVCKHRPLSLGPFVVRAFLRTSTSEGLLLKIEPLLPKEVETKENNKEDA
;
A
#
# COMPACT_ATOMS: atom_id res chain seq x y z
N MET A 1 60.11 72.66 -54.02
CA MET A 1 58.69 73.04 -54.12
C MET A 1 57.95 72.53 -52.89
N ALA A 2 57.21 73.43 -52.24
CA ALA A 2 56.15 73.30 -51.22
C ALA A 2 55.97 71.92 -50.52
N ALA A 3 56.23 71.81 -49.21
CA ALA A 3 55.29 72.01 -48.07
C ALA A 3 54.41 70.74 -47.86
N THR A 4 54.23 70.08 -46.70
CA THR A 4 54.12 70.43 -45.25
C THR A 4 54.07 69.09 -44.47
N ILE A 5 54.83 68.82 -43.38
CA ILE A 5 54.55 69.17 -41.95
C ILE A 5 53.25 68.49 -41.45
N ARG A 6 53.10 67.69 -40.37
CA ARG A 6 53.75 67.42 -39.04
C ARG A 6 53.14 66.08 -38.51
N TYR A 7 53.87 65.09 -38.00
CA TYR A 7 54.48 64.89 -36.66
C TYR A 7 53.60 64.25 -35.56
N LEU A 8 54.16 63.17 -34.97
CA LEU A 8 54.02 62.59 -33.60
C LEU A 8 52.65 62.04 -33.16
N GLY A 9 52.55 60.92 -32.43
CA GLY A 9 53.56 60.21 -31.65
C GLY A 9 53.09 58.86 -31.08
N ARG A 10 54.09 58.12 -30.59
CA ARG A 10 54.09 56.75 -30.02
C ARG A 10 53.42 56.64 -28.64
N VAL A 11 52.87 55.46 -28.32
CA VAL A 11 53.06 54.69 -27.05
C VAL A 11 52.72 53.20 -27.38
N LEU A 12 53.66 52.29 -27.63
CA LEU A 12 54.50 51.44 -26.76
C LEU A 12 53.80 50.44 -25.81
N ILE A 13 54.09 49.13 -26.08
CA ILE A 13 54.54 48.09 -25.11
C ILE A 13 53.38 47.39 -24.31
N HIS A 14 53.25 46.06 -24.15
CA HIS A 14 54.17 44.93 -24.21
C HIS A 14 53.43 43.58 -24.30
N ARG A 15 54.05 42.59 -24.97
CA ARG A 15 54.27 41.17 -24.57
C ARG A 15 53.07 40.26 -24.23
N GLN A 16 53.04 38.96 -24.54
CA GLN A 16 54.01 38.01 -25.09
C GLN A 16 53.20 36.76 -25.49
N LYS A 17 53.30 36.30 -26.74
CA LYS A 17 52.78 35.00 -27.18
C LYS A 17 53.94 34.02 -27.28
N HIS A 18 53.98 33.02 -26.41
CA HIS A 18 54.60 31.68 -26.53
C HIS A 18 53.94 30.86 -25.39
N GLY A 19 53.61 29.58 -25.44
CA GLY A 19 53.88 28.47 -26.35
C GLY A 19 53.06 27.27 -25.84
N LEU A 20 53.18 26.15 -26.57
CA LEU A 20 52.47 24.88 -26.40
C LEU A 20 52.57 24.27 -24.99
N SER A 21 51.50 23.60 -24.53
CA SER A 21 51.64 22.33 -23.81
C SER A 21 50.39 21.47 -23.97
N LYS A 22 50.63 20.19 -24.31
CA LYS A 22 49.64 19.11 -24.26
C LYS A 22 49.48 18.71 -22.80
N THR A 23 48.25 18.67 -22.33
CA THR A 23 47.93 18.06 -21.03
C THR A 23 46.80 17.07 -21.24
N THR A 24 47.15 15.80 -21.03
CA THR A 24 46.22 14.69 -20.78
C THR A 24 45.30 15.05 -19.61
N CYS A 25 44.00 15.18 -19.86
CA CYS A 25 43.00 15.17 -18.80
C CYS A 25 42.50 13.74 -18.60
N GLN A 26 42.90 13.13 -17.49
CA GLN A 26 42.23 11.97 -16.92
C GLN A 26 40.78 12.35 -16.59
N THR A 27 39.82 11.64 -17.17
CA THR A 27 38.40 11.79 -16.81
C THR A 27 38.14 10.93 -15.57
N SER A 28 37.80 11.58 -14.46
CA SER A 28 37.32 10.91 -13.25
C SER A 28 35.89 10.41 -13.48
N LEU A 29 35.66 9.15 -13.12
CA LEU A 29 34.32 8.55 -13.05
C LEU A 29 33.61 9.08 -11.79
N TYR A 30 32.55 9.85 -11.98
CA TYR A 30 31.55 10.14 -10.94
C TYR A 30 30.21 9.48 -11.29
N PRO A 31 29.48 8.93 -10.30
CA PRO A 31 28.19 8.30 -10.53
C PRO A 31 27.11 9.39 -10.68
N CYS A 32 26.43 9.43 -11.83
CA CYS A 32 25.22 10.22 -11.98
C CYS A 32 24.07 9.55 -11.20
N SER A 33 23.84 9.99 -9.96
CA SER A 33 22.56 9.79 -9.29
C SER A 33 21.53 10.74 -9.93
N VAL A 34 20.59 10.18 -10.69
CA VAL A 34 19.41 10.93 -11.16
C VAL A 34 18.49 11.12 -9.97
N ASN A 35 18.57 12.29 -9.33
CA ASN A 35 17.56 12.74 -8.38
C ASN A 35 16.31 13.13 -9.16
N VAL A 36 15.32 12.24 -9.24
CA VAL A 36 13.97 12.61 -9.67
C VAL A 36 13.35 13.43 -8.54
N TRP A 37 13.42 14.75 -8.66
CA TRP A 37 12.76 15.67 -7.76
C TRP A 37 11.26 15.64 -8.07
N VAL A 38 10.50 14.88 -7.29
CA VAL A 38 9.03 14.92 -7.31
C VAL A 38 8.61 16.27 -6.71
N PRO A 39 7.92 17.17 -7.43
CA PRO A 39 7.45 18.41 -6.84
C PRO A 39 6.31 18.09 -5.87
N SER A 40 6.60 18.08 -4.57
CA SER A 40 5.59 18.09 -3.52
C SER A 40 4.93 19.48 -3.50
N ARG A 41 3.85 19.65 -4.28
CA ARG A 41 2.98 20.82 -4.11
C ARG A 41 2.18 20.63 -2.82
N TYR A 42 2.61 21.30 -1.76
CA TYR A 42 1.75 21.55 -0.61
C TYR A 42 0.62 22.48 -1.05
N PHE A 43 -0.63 22.02 -0.97
CA PHE A 43 -1.78 22.89 -1.14
C PHE A 43 -1.80 23.91 0.02
N ALA A 44 -1.70 25.20 -0.31
CA ALA A 44 -1.86 26.27 0.66
C ALA A 44 -3.32 26.29 1.16
N ALA A 45 -3.50 26.27 2.48
CA ALA A 45 -4.82 26.36 3.11
C ALA A 45 -5.45 27.73 2.84
N ALA A 46 -6.74 27.74 2.50
CA ALA A 46 -7.51 28.97 2.30
C ALA A 46 -7.65 29.74 3.63
N THR A 47 -7.10 30.95 3.69
CA THR A 47 -7.33 31.90 4.77
C THR A 47 -8.74 32.49 4.65
N LYS A 48 -9.50 32.49 5.75
CA LYS A 48 -10.83 33.13 5.81
C LYS A 48 -10.70 34.65 5.61
N PRO A 49 -11.57 35.31 4.83
CA PRO A 49 -11.48 36.75 4.63
C PRO A 49 -12.02 37.51 5.86
N ALA A 50 -11.20 38.43 6.36
CA ALA A 50 -11.60 39.46 7.31
C ALA A 50 -12.34 40.62 6.60
N LYS A 51 -13.29 41.24 7.31
CA LYS A 51 -14.07 42.40 6.87
C LYS A 51 -13.19 43.62 6.50
N SER A 52 -13.41 44.22 5.33
CA SER A 52 -13.27 45.68 5.12
C SER A 52 -14.00 46.14 3.85
N THR A 53 -14.28 47.44 3.81
CA THR A 53 -15.32 48.17 3.07
C THR A 53 -14.83 48.74 1.72
N LYS A 54 -15.72 48.77 0.69
CA LYS A 54 -15.83 49.62 -0.54
C LYS A 54 -14.52 50.22 -1.16
N LYS A 55 -14.22 50.15 -2.47
CA LYS A 55 -14.97 50.69 -3.64
C LYS A 55 -14.11 50.45 -4.92
N GLY A 56 -14.70 50.10 -6.07
CA GLY A 56 -14.21 50.55 -7.39
C GLY A 56 -13.72 49.53 -8.44
N VAL A 57 -14.55 49.37 -9.48
CA VAL A 57 -14.27 49.21 -10.94
C VAL A 57 -13.75 47.86 -11.49
N LYS A 58 -14.55 47.38 -12.45
CA LYS A 58 -14.37 46.25 -13.39
C LYS A 58 -13.07 46.36 -14.19
N ASP A 59 -12.37 45.24 -14.30
CA ASP A 59 -11.78 44.83 -15.58
C ASP A 59 -11.94 43.31 -15.76
N LYS A 60 -12.41 42.92 -16.95
CA LYS A 60 -12.62 41.54 -17.39
C LYS A 60 -11.37 41.08 -18.13
N THR A 61 -10.76 40.00 -17.68
CA THR A 61 -9.79 39.24 -18.48
C THR A 61 -9.88 37.74 -18.18
N SER A 62 -10.67 37.06 -19.03
CA SER A 62 -10.55 35.68 -19.54
C SER A 62 -10.25 34.53 -18.55
N ASP A 63 -11.33 33.90 -18.09
CA ASP A 63 -11.42 32.59 -17.41
C ASP A 63 -11.23 31.37 -18.36
N GLU A 64 -10.37 31.43 -19.38
CA GLU A 64 -10.32 30.33 -20.37
C GLU A 64 -9.65 29.03 -19.86
N LYS A 65 -8.79 29.09 -18.84
CA LYS A 65 -8.00 27.92 -18.40
C LYS A 65 -8.69 27.04 -17.37
N THR A 66 -9.64 27.57 -16.62
CA THR A 66 -10.42 26.81 -15.62
C THR A 66 -11.50 25.96 -16.29
N ASP A 67 -12.10 26.48 -17.35
CA ASP A 67 -13.23 25.87 -18.06
C ASP A 67 -12.89 24.55 -18.76
N GLU A 68 -11.68 24.39 -19.30
CA GLU A 68 -11.24 23.15 -19.94
C GLU A 68 -11.01 22.03 -18.92
N THR A 69 -10.39 22.32 -17.79
CA THR A 69 -10.20 21.36 -16.69
C THR A 69 -11.51 20.89 -16.06
N GLU A 70 -12.55 21.72 -16.08
CA GLU A 70 -13.88 21.37 -15.59
C GLU A 70 -14.68 20.60 -16.64
N LYS A 71 -14.59 20.96 -17.94
CA LYS A 71 -15.17 20.18 -19.05
C LYS A 71 -14.56 18.78 -19.19
N ILE A 72 -13.27 18.59 -18.85
CA ILE A 72 -12.62 17.27 -18.85
C ILE A 72 -13.27 16.31 -17.83
N LYS A 73 -13.96 16.82 -16.81
CA LYS A 73 -14.61 15.99 -15.77
C LYS A 73 -16.02 15.51 -16.15
N SER A 74 -16.60 15.99 -17.25
CA SER A 74 -18.02 15.77 -17.58
C SER A 74 -18.25 14.98 -18.89
N TYR A 75 -17.30 14.17 -19.35
CA TYR A 75 -17.59 13.24 -20.45
C TYR A 75 -18.56 12.16 -19.95
N SER A 76 -19.74 12.09 -20.55
CA SER A 76 -20.61 10.92 -20.44
C SER A 76 -19.90 9.74 -21.09
N PHE A 77 -19.92 8.57 -20.44
CA PHE A 77 -19.42 7.35 -21.04
C PHE A 77 -20.18 7.07 -22.34
N MET A 78 -19.47 6.59 -23.35
CA MET A 78 -20.09 6.11 -24.58
C MET A 78 -20.97 4.90 -24.28
N GLU A 79 -22.06 4.77 -25.03
CA GLU A 79 -22.95 3.62 -24.96
C GLU A 79 -22.32 2.45 -25.70
N GLY A 80 -21.90 1.40 -24.98
CA GLY A 80 -21.36 0.17 -25.55
C GLY A 80 -19.97 -0.23 -25.03
N GLU A 81 -19.54 -1.44 -25.40
CA GLU A 81 -18.16 -1.89 -25.23
C GLU A 81 -17.29 -1.32 -26.37
N PRO A 82 -15.99 -1.07 -26.13
CA PRO A 82 -15.11 -0.57 -27.18
C PRO A 82 -15.00 -1.61 -28.31
N GLU A 83 -15.25 -1.16 -29.55
CA GLU A 83 -15.14 -2.01 -30.75
C GLU A 83 -13.69 -2.39 -31.05
N ASP A 84 -12.76 -1.46 -30.77
CA ASP A 84 -11.33 -1.62 -31.01
C ASP A 84 -10.57 -2.11 -29.77
N ASP A 85 -9.50 -2.88 -30.01
CA ASP A 85 -8.53 -3.28 -28.97
C ASP A 85 -7.86 -2.08 -28.28
N VAL A 86 -7.74 -0.96 -28.99
CA VAL A 86 -7.12 0.28 -28.50
C VAL A 86 -8.18 1.38 -28.44
N TYR A 87 -8.56 1.75 -27.22
CA TYR A 87 -9.58 2.77 -26.99
C TYR A 87 -9.17 3.77 -25.91
N LEU A 88 -9.77 4.95 -25.95
CA LEU A 88 -9.53 5.98 -24.95
C LEU A 88 -10.24 5.63 -23.64
N LYS A 89 -9.44 5.34 -22.60
CA LYS A 89 -9.91 4.99 -21.25
C LYS A 89 -10.87 6.01 -20.61
N ARG A 90 -10.89 7.25 -21.10
CA ARG A 90 -11.79 8.31 -20.60
C ARG A 90 -13.21 8.19 -21.14
N LEU A 91 -13.39 7.56 -22.31
CA LEU A 91 -14.68 7.47 -22.99
C LEU A 91 -15.50 6.25 -22.55
N TYR A 92 -14.86 5.24 -21.98
CA TYR A 92 -15.50 3.98 -21.60
C TYR A 92 -15.36 3.72 -20.10
N PRO A 93 -16.35 3.06 -19.47
CA PRO A 93 -16.22 2.61 -18.09
C PRO A 93 -15.09 1.58 -17.97
N ARG A 94 -14.57 1.41 -16.75
CA ARG A 94 -13.56 0.36 -16.51
C ARG A 94 -14.20 -1.01 -16.73
N GLN A 95 -13.54 -1.84 -17.53
CA GLN A 95 -13.94 -3.22 -17.74
C GLN A 95 -13.84 -4.02 -16.43
N ILE A 96 -14.82 -4.87 -16.20
CA ILE A 96 -14.88 -5.79 -15.07
C ILE A 96 -14.38 -7.14 -15.56
N HIS A 97 -13.33 -7.66 -14.94
CA HIS A 97 -12.71 -8.92 -15.32
C HIS A 97 -13.05 -10.04 -14.34
N GLU A 98 -13.16 -11.25 -14.87
CA GLU A 98 -13.09 -12.47 -14.06
C GLU A 98 -11.68 -12.64 -13.49
N VAL A 99 -11.57 -13.31 -12.35
CA VAL A 99 -10.31 -13.43 -11.60
C VAL A 99 -9.22 -14.11 -12.44
N GLU A 100 -9.56 -15.22 -13.10
CA GLU A 100 -8.64 -15.98 -13.93
C GLU A 100 -8.12 -15.15 -15.12
N LYS A 101 -9.04 -14.48 -15.81
CA LYS A 101 -8.73 -13.57 -16.92
C LYS A 101 -7.83 -12.42 -16.45
N ALA A 102 -8.13 -11.82 -15.30
CA ALA A 102 -7.33 -10.75 -14.73
C ALA A 102 -5.89 -11.22 -14.42
N ILE A 103 -5.72 -12.40 -13.81
CA ILE A 103 -4.38 -12.95 -13.53
C ILE A 103 -3.60 -13.20 -14.82
N GLN A 104 -4.24 -13.76 -15.85
CA GLN A 104 -3.60 -13.97 -17.15
C GLN A 104 -3.19 -12.65 -17.82
N LEU A 105 -4.03 -11.62 -17.75
CA LEU A 105 -3.70 -10.28 -18.24
C LEU A 105 -2.51 -9.68 -17.49
N LEU A 106 -2.48 -9.79 -16.16
CA LEU A 106 -1.34 -9.29 -15.37
C LEU A 106 -0.02 -10.00 -15.73
N LYS A 107 -0.06 -11.30 -16.01
CA LYS A 107 1.11 -12.04 -16.51
C LYS A 107 1.53 -11.56 -17.91
N LYS A 108 0.58 -11.29 -18.80
CA LYS A 108 0.87 -10.71 -20.12
C LYS A 108 1.48 -9.31 -20.01
N PHE A 109 0.94 -8.44 -19.15
CA PHE A 109 1.48 -7.10 -18.90
C PHE A 109 2.92 -7.16 -18.40
N GLN A 110 3.24 -8.09 -17.51
CA GLN A 110 4.62 -8.27 -17.05
C GLN A 110 5.61 -8.56 -18.19
N ILE A 111 5.20 -9.37 -19.18
CA ILE A 111 6.00 -9.67 -20.37
C ILE A 111 6.15 -8.43 -21.25
N LEU A 112 5.04 -7.72 -21.52
CA LEU A 112 5.02 -6.53 -22.36
C LEU A 112 5.83 -5.36 -21.77
N ASP A 113 5.79 -5.22 -20.44
CA ASP A 113 6.50 -4.17 -19.72
C ASP A 113 7.98 -4.55 -19.44
N PHE A 114 8.41 -5.77 -19.80
CA PHE A 114 9.75 -6.31 -19.51
C PHE A 114 10.15 -6.23 -18.04
N THR A 115 9.18 -6.48 -17.15
CA THR A 115 9.37 -6.30 -15.71
C THR A 115 9.69 -7.62 -15.00
N ASN A 116 10.13 -7.57 -13.74
CA ASN A 116 10.58 -8.78 -13.01
C ASN A 116 9.43 -9.80 -12.85
N PRO A 117 9.62 -11.09 -13.19
CA PRO A 117 8.59 -12.11 -13.02
C PRO A 117 8.19 -12.37 -11.55
N LYS A 118 9.06 -12.10 -10.56
CA LYS A 118 8.79 -12.28 -9.13
C LYS A 118 8.09 -11.09 -8.47
N GLN A 119 7.39 -10.28 -9.26
CA GLN A 119 6.66 -9.13 -8.73
C GLN A 119 5.54 -9.53 -7.80
N GLY A 120 5.25 -8.66 -6.84
CA GLY A 120 4.11 -8.82 -5.96
C GLY A 120 2.79 -8.53 -6.66
N VAL A 121 1.82 -9.42 -6.47
CA VAL A 121 0.42 -9.19 -6.80
C VAL A 121 -0.26 -8.63 -5.56
N TYR A 122 -0.92 -7.49 -5.72
CA TYR A 122 -1.65 -6.81 -4.67
C TYR A 122 -3.14 -6.86 -4.94
N LEU A 123 -3.88 -7.09 -3.87
CA LEU A 123 -5.32 -6.97 -3.80
C LEU A 123 -5.65 -5.66 -3.07
N ASP A 124 -6.38 -4.81 -3.76
CA ASP A 124 -6.83 -3.51 -3.28
C ASP A 124 -8.36 -3.58 -3.13
N LEU A 125 -8.84 -3.69 -1.90
CA LEU A 125 -10.25 -3.76 -1.55
C LEU A 125 -10.76 -2.41 -1.03
N THR A 126 -11.99 -2.08 -1.38
CA THR A 126 -12.72 -1.00 -0.71
C THR A 126 -13.92 -1.59 -0.02
N LEU A 127 -13.99 -1.31 1.28
CA LEU A 127 -14.97 -1.90 2.17
C LEU A 127 -16.07 -0.89 2.47
N ASP A 128 -17.30 -1.38 2.57
CA ASP A 128 -18.37 -0.61 3.17
C ASP A 128 -18.37 -0.86 4.69
N MET A 129 -17.83 0.11 5.42
CA MET A 129 -17.78 0.05 6.89
C MET A 129 -19.07 0.58 7.54
N ALA A 130 -20.08 0.97 6.77
CA ALA A 130 -21.37 1.40 7.30
C ALA A 130 -22.18 0.18 7.77
N LEU A 131 -22.51 0.13 9.06
CA LEU A 131 -23.32 -0.94 9.66
C LEU A 131 -24.82 -0.57 9.71
N GLY A 132 -25.20 0.63 9.23
CA GLY A 132 -26.54 1.20 9.31
C GLY A 132 -26.59 2.58 9.99
N LYS A 133 -27.78 3.05 10.38
CA LYS A 133 -28.10 4.47 10.67
C LYS A 133 -27.17 5.20 11.66
N LYS A 134 -26.39 4.52 12.52
CA LYS A 134 -25.38 5.16 13.41
C LYS A 134 -24.18 4.30 13.81
N LYS A 135 -24.11 3.02 13.45
CA LYS A 135 -23.00 2.12 13.83
C LYS A 135 -22.08 1.92 12.64
N LYS A 136 -20.78 1.98 12.86
CA LYS A 136 -19.74 1.69 11.86
C LYS A 136 -18.95 0.46 12.32
N VAL A 137 -18.49 -0.35 11.37
CA VAL A 137 -17.48 -1.37 11.65
C VAL A 137 -16.22 -0.63 12.10
N GLU A 138 -15.61 -1.06 13.21
CA GLU A 138 -14.33 -0.51 13.63
C GLU A 138 -13.22 -0.92 12.65
N PRO A 139 -12.27 -0.03 12.32
CA PRO A 139 -11.11 -0.41 11.52
C PRO A 139 -10.38 -1.55 12.23
N PHE A 140 -10.23 -2.66 11.53
CA PHE A 140 -9.62 -3.87 12.08
C PHE A 140 -8.28 -4.15 11.41
N ALA A 141 -7.50 -4.96 12.10
CA ALA A 141 -6.42 -5.70 11.46
C ALA A 141 -6.54 -7.16 11.90
N SER A 142 -6.29 -8.07 10.97
CA SER A 142 -6.28 -9.50 11.19
C SER A 142 -4.97 -10.08 10.68
N VAL A 143 -4.63 -11.28 11.15
CA VAL A 143 -3.51 -12.06 10.66
C VAL A 143 -4.03 -13.30 9.99
N LEU A 144 -3.64 -13.50 8.74
CA LEU A 144 -4.07 -14.60 7.90
C LEU A 144 -2.88 -15.48 7.54
N SER A 145 -3.05 -16.79 7.63
CA SER A 145 -2.12 -17.74 7.01
C SER A 145 -2.58 -18.04 5.59
N PHE A 146 -1.69 -17.87 4.61
CA PHE A 146 -2.00 -18.19 3.22
C PHE A 146 -1.90 -19.70 2.98
N PRO A 147 -2.85 -20.31 2.23
CA PRO A 147 -2.75 -21.70 1.81
C PRO A 147 -1.47 -21.97 1.01
N TYR A 148 -1.06 -21.01 0.16
CA TYR A 148 0.16 -21.08 -0.63
C TYR A 148 1.10 -19.94 -0.24
N PRO A 149 2.18 -20.22 0.51
CA PRO A 149 3.11 -19.20 0.94
C PRO A 149 3.93 -18.67 -0.25
N PHE A 150 4.12 -17.35 -0.30
CA PHE A 150 4.92 -16.67 -1.33
C PHE A 150 6.05 -15.81 -0.76
N VAL A 151 6.11 -15.70 0.57
CA VAL A 151 7.18 -14.99 1.30
C VAL A 151 8.07 -16.03 1.94
N SER A 152 9.38 -15.93 1.67
CA SER A 152 10.39 -16.81 2.26
C SER A 152 10.86 -16.34 3.64
N GLU A 153 10.59 -15.08 3.97
CA GLU A 153 10.94 -14.48 5.26
C GLU A 153 9.98 -14.97 6.36
N ILE A 154 10.58 -15.50 7.43
CA ILE A 154 9.85 -15.91 8.63
C ILE A 154 9.74 -14.70 9.55
N ASN A 155 8.54 -14.43 10.05
CA ASN A 155 8.32 -13.30 10.94
C ASN A 155 8.98 -13.53 12.30
N LYS A 156 9.55 -12.47 12.88
CA LYS A 156 10.07 -12.50 14.25
C LYS A 156 8.91 -12.34 15.23
N VAL A 157 8.63 -13.39 16.00
CA VAL A 157 7.57 -13.41 17.00
C VAL A 157 8.17 -13.34 18.40
N ALA A 158 7.74 -12.37 19.20
CA ALA A 158 8.04 -12.26 20.62
C ALA A 158 6.85 -12.77 21.45
N VAL A 159 7.12 -13.65 22.41
CA VAL A 159 6.11 -14.28 23.26
C VAL A 159 6.26 -13.79 24.70
N PHE A 160 5.18 -13.28 25.26
CA PHE A 160 5.10 -12.84 26.66
C PHE A 160 4.35 -13.84 27.52
N THR A 161 5.03 -14.35 28.55
CA THR A 161 4.51 -15.37 29.48
C THR A 161 5.14 -15.18 30.86
N GLY A 162 4.34 -15.35 31.92
CA GLY A 162 4.84 -15.33 33.30
C GLY A 162 5.43 -16.68 33.76
N ASN A 163 5.04 -17.77 33.09
CA ASN A 163 5.39 -19.13 33.49
C ASN A 163 6.67 -19.61 32.82
N ALA A 164 7.62 -20.14 33.61
CA ALA A 164 8.90 -20.63 33.09
C ALA A 164 8.75 -21.86 32.17
N SER A 165 7.71 -22.67 32.34
CA SER A 165 7.39 -23.81 31.46
C SER A 165 6.96 -23.33 30.07
N GLU A 166 6.10 -22.33 30.00
CA GLU A 166 5.60 -21.73 28.76
C GLU A 166 6.71 -21.03 27.96
N ILE A 167 7.68 -20.43 28.64
CA ILE A 167 8.87 -19.84 28.02
C ILE A 167 9.65 -20.92 27.25
N LYS A 168 9.94 -22.06 27.89
CA LYS A 168 10.65 -23.17 27.24
C LYS A 168 9.89 -23.70 26.03
N ILE A 169 8.58 -23.86 26.15
CA ILE A 169 7.72 -24.26 25.03
C ILE A 169 7.82 -23.24 23.88
N ALA A 170 7.80 -21.95 24.17
CA ALA A 170 7.92 -20.91 23.14
C ALA A 170 9.29 -20.96 22.44
N GLU A 171 10.38 -21.15 23.19
CA GLU A 171 11.74 -21.26 22.66
C GLU A 171 11.92 -22.51 21.79
N GLU A 172 11.43 -23.67 22.25
CA GLU A 172 11.44 -24.93 21.48
C GLU A 172 10.64 -24.82 20.18
N ASN A 173 9.53 -24.09 20.22
CA ASN A 173 8.71 -23.79 19.05
C ASN A 173 9.28 -22.62 18.23
N GLY A 174 10.51 -22.19 18.44
CA GLY A 174 11.22 -21.21 17.62
C GLY A 174 10.68 -19.79 17.69
N ALA A 175 10.21 -19.34 18.87
CA ALA A 175 10.01 -17.93 19.15
C ALA A 175 11.37 -17.20 19.07
N ALA A 176 11.38 -15.98 18.53
CA ALA A 176 12.61 -15.19 18.47
C ALA A 176 13.02 -14.68 19.86
N PHE A 177 12.02 -14.33 20.67
CA PHE A 177 12.19 -13.89 22.04
C PHE A 177 11.05 -14.44 22.89
N ALA A 178 11.35 -15.00 24.06
CA ALA A 178 10.36 -15.48 25.02
C ALA A 178 10.73 -14.99 26.43
N GLY A 179 9.73 -14.55 27.21
CA GLY A 179 9.98 -14.02 28.55
C GLY A 179 8.83 -13.21 29.13
N GLY A 180 9.03 -12.70 30.35
CA GLY A 180 8.03 -11.91 31.07
C GLY A 180 8.39 -10.42 31.15
N THR A 181 8.43 -9.89 32.38
CA THR A 181 8.78 -8.48 32.68
C THR A 181 10.15 -8.04 32.16
N SER A 182 11.12 -8.95 32.10
CA SER A 182 12.47 -8.67 31.58
C SER A 182 12.46 -8.25 30.11
N LEU A 183 11.57 -8.82 29.29
CA LEU A 183 11.42 -8.43 27.88
C LEU A 183 10.74 -7.07 27.72
N ILE A 184 9.86 -6.70 28.66
CA ILE A 184 9.13 -5.43 28.60
C ILE A 184 10.11 -4.26 28.64
N GLN A 185 11.11 -4.30 29.53
CA GLN A 185 12.14 -3.26 29.64
C GLN A 185 12.98 -3.17 28.36
N LYS A 186 13.49 -4.29 27.85
CA LYS A 186 14.28 -4.31 26.60
C LYS A 186 13.54 -3.76 25.39
N ILE A 187 12.23 -3.98 25.30
CA ILE A 187 11.41 -3.42 24.23
C ILE A 187 11.17 -1.93 24.47
N LEU A 188 11.02 -1.46 25.71
CA LEU A 188 10.94 -0.04 26.04
C LEU A 188 12.23 0.72 25.73
N ASP A 189 13.38 0.06 25.86
CA ASP A 189 14.70 0.62 25.57
C ASP A 189 15.12 0.49 24.09
N ASP A 190 14.23 -0.06 23.23
CA ASP A 190 14.47 -0.29 21.80
C ASP A 190 15.61 -1.30 21.48
N GLU A 191 16.04 -2.11 22.46
CA GLU A 191 17.03 -3.16 22.23
C GLU A 191 16.47 -4.30 21.37
N ILE A 192 15.18 -4.61 21.56
CA ILE A 192 14.49 -5.72 20.89
C ILE A 192 13.34 -5.19 20.05
N GLN A 193 13.35 -5.53 18.77
CA GLN A 193 12.25 -5.27 17.84
C GLN A 193 11.76 -6.58 17.23
N SER A 194 10.43 -6.74 17.20
CA SER A 194 9.76 -7.92 16.62
C SER A 194 8.59 -7.49 15.75
N ASP A 195 8.18 -8.37 14.85
CA ASP A 195 7.09 -8.12 13.91
C ASP A 195 5.74 -8.33 14.60
N PHE A 196 5.62 -9.46 15.30
CA PHE A 196 4.43 -9.83 16.05
C PHE A 196 4.74 -10.05 17.53
N TYR A 197 3.76 -9.68 18.36
CA TYR A 197 3.78 -9.86 19.81
C TYR A 197 2.61 -10.76 20.19
N VAL A 198 2.91 -11.87 20.85
CA VAL A 198 1.95 -12.86 21.34
C VAL A 198 2.06 -12.89 22.86
N ALA A 199 0.94 -13.06 23.55
CA ALA A 199 0.95 -13.05 25.00
C ALA A 199 -0.14 -13.93 25.62
N VAL A 200 0.17 -14.47 26.79
CA VAL A 200 -0.80 -15.21 27.61
C VAL A 200 -1.67 -14.22 28.40
N PRO A 201 -2.96 -14.50 28.64
CA PRO A 201 -3.85 -13.57 29.34
C PRO A 201 -3.34 -13.10 30.71
N GLU A 202 -2.59 -13.94 31.42
CA GLU A 202 -2.09 -13.70 32.78
C GLU A 202 -1.10 -12.52 32.86
N ILE A 203 -0.28 -12.31 31.81
CA ILE A 203 0.75 -11.26 31.79
C ILE A 203 0.25 -9.94 31.17
N MET A 204 -0.98 -9.89 30.66
CA MET A 204 -1.61 -8.67 30.14
C MET A 204 -1.49 -7.43 31.03
N PRO A 205 -1.73 -7.48 32.36
CA PRO A 205 -1.63 -6.29 33.20
C PRO A 205 -0.23 -5.70 33.23
N GLU A 206 0.81 -6.52 33.10
CA GLU A 206 2.21 -6.10 33.09
C GLU A 206 2.62 -5.47 31.74
N LEU A 207 1.93 -5.82 30.64
CA LEU A 207 2.19 -5.30 29.30
C LEU A 207 1.63 -3.89 29.05
N ASN A 208 0.86 -3.33 29.98
CA ASN A 208 0.26 -1.99 29.87
C ASN A 208 1.25 -0.86 29.50
N PRO A 209 2.50 -0.80 30.01
CA PRO A 209 3.47 0.21 29.61
C PRO A 209 3.78 0.19 28.11
N LEU A 210 3.75 -0.99 27.47
CA LEU A 210 4.04 -1.16 26.06
C LEU A 210 2.93 -0.65 25.14
N LYS A 211 1.72 -0.40 25.66
CA LYS A 211 0.56 0.00 24.86
C LYS A 211 0.81 1.26 24.04
N LYS A 212 1.49 2.25 24.61
CA LYS A 212 1.84 3.51 23.92
C LYS A 212 2.89 3.30 22.83
N LYS A 213 3.83 2.37 23.06
CA LYS A 213 4.95 2.09 22.15
C LYS A 213 4.50 1.22 20.96
N LEU A 214 3.85 0.10 21.24
CA LEU A 214 3.43 -0.86 20.22
C LEU A 214 2.20 -0.40 19.43
N LYS A 215 1.35 0.45 20.01
CA LYS A 215 0.12 1.01 19.39
C LYS A 215 -0.73 -0.08 18.72
N LYS A 216 -0.64 -0.21 17.39
CA LYS A 216 -1.40 -1.17 16.60
C LYS A 216 -0.88 -2.60 16.77
N ARG A 217 0.42 -2.80 17.03
CA ARG A 217 1.06 -4.10 17.23
C ARG A 217 0.83 -4.70 18.62
N PHE A 218 0.15 -3.98 19.52
CA PHE A 218 -0.15 -4.48 20.85
C PHE A 218 -1.03 -5.75 20.77
N PRO A 219 -0.76 -6.79 21.59
CA PRO A 219 -1.57 -8.01 21.58
C PRO A 219 -3.05 -7.74 21.83
N LYS A 220 -3.94 -8.37 21.06
CA LYS A 220 -5.41 -8.21 21.17
C LYS A 220 -6.09 -9.55 20.93
N LEU A 221 -7.19 -9.79 21.65
CA LEU A 221 -8.07 -10.95 21.44
C LEU A 221 -8.64 -10.97 20.01
N THR A 222 -8.99 -9.80 19.47
CA THR A 222 -9.50 -9.67 18.09
C THR A 222 -8.52 -10.11 17.01
N ARG A 223 -7.21 -10.00 17.29
CA ARG A 223 -6.12 -10.44 16.40
C ARG A 223 -5.67 -11.88 16.67
N LYS A 224 -6.29 -12.58 17.62
CA LYS A 224 -5.88 -13.92 18.08
C LYS A 224 -4.42 -13.98 18.58
N SER A 225 -3.84 -12.86 19.00
CA SER A 225 -2.49 -12.81 19.59
C SER A 225 -2.48 -12.99 21.11
N ILE A 226 -3.66 -13.24 21.69
CA ILE A 226 -3.83 -13.57 23.10
C ILE A 226 -4.44 -14.96 23.18
N GLY A 227 -3.78 -15.88 23.87
CA GLY A 227 -4.23 -17.26 24.01
C GLY A 227 -3.35 -18.05 24.95
N ARG A 228 -3.80 -19.27 25.31
CA ARG A 228 -3.03 -20.23 26.12
C ARG A 228 -2.23 -21.19 25.25
N ASP A 229 -2.70 -21.46 24.03
CA ASP A 229 -2.06 -22.36 23.08
C ASP A 229 -0.91 -21.67 22.33
N ILE A 230 0.24 -21.53 23.01
CA ILE A 230 1.43 -20.87 22.45
C ILE A 230 1.92 -21.51 21.14
N PRO A 231 2.03 -22.85 21.00
CA PRO A 231 2.52 -23.47 19.76
C PRO A 231 1.65 -23.11 18.55
N LYS A 232 0.33 -23.21 18.69
CA LYS A 232 -0.62 -22.88 17.61
C LYS A 232 -0.54 -21.40 17.22
N MET A 233 -0.40 -20.51 18.19
CA MET A 233 -0.23 -19.08 17.91
C MET A 233 1.09 -18.84 17.16
N LEU A 234 2.19 -19.46 17.59
CA LEU A 234 3.48 -19.32 16.93
C LEU A 234 3.44 -19.80 15.48
N GLU A 235 2.82 -20.94 15.20
CA GLU A 235 2.62 -21.42 13.81
C GLU A 235 1.89 -20.39 12.96
N LEU A 236 0.82 -19.79 13.48
CA LEU A 236 0.03 -18.78 12.77
C LEU A 236 0.81 -17.47 12.55
N PHE A 237 1.55 -16.97 13.54
CA PHE A 237 2.23 -15.67 13.43
C PHE A 237 3.57 -15.76 12.70
N LYS A 238 4.24 -16.92 12.69
CA LYS A 238 5.50 -17.12 11.95
C LYS A 238 5.33 -16.96 10.45
N THR A 239 4.26 -17.53 9.89
CA THR A 239 3.93 -17.44 8.46
C THR A 239 2.77 -16.46 8.18
N GLY A 240 2.22 -15.87 9.24
CA GLY A 240 1.06 -15.00 9.18
C GLY A 240 1.33 -13.71 8.42
N HIS A 241 0.36 -13.33 7.59
CA HIS A 241 0.34 -12.06 6.89
C HIS A 241 -0.64 -11.11 7.56
N GLU A 242 -0.17 -9.93 7.96
CA GLU A 242 -1.03 -8.90 8.54
C GLU A 242 -1.83 -8.19 7.45
N ILE A 243 -3.15 -8.23 7.60
CA ILE A 243 -4.11 -7.48 6.79
C ILE A 243 -4.68 -6.37 7.66
N LYS A 244 -4.62 -5.13 7.18
CA LYS A 244 -5.12 -3.96 7.91
C LYS A 244 -5.99 -3.09 7.02
N VAL A 245 -7.03 -2.51 7.61
CA VAL A 245 -7.79 -1.43 6.98
C VAL A 245 -7.07 -0.11 7.23
N ASP A 246 -6.80 0.64 6.17
CA ASP A 246 -6.20 1.96 6.26
C ASP A 246 -7.24 2.96 6.76
N GLU A 247 -7.03 3.46 7.98
CA GLU A 247 -7.89 4.47 8.62
C GLU A 247 -7.85 5.81 7.88
N GLU A 248 -6.71 6.17 7.31
CA GLU A 248 -6.49 7.47 6.64
C GLU A 248 -7.13 7.54 5.26
N ARG A 249 -7.30 6.40 4.58
CA ARG A 249 -7.77 6.32 3.19
C ARG A 249 -9.22 5.86 3.05
N GLU A 250 -10.03 6.07 4.09
CA GLU A 250 -11.48 5.84 4.05
C GLU A 250 -11.87 4.42 3.60
N ASN A 251 -11.64 3.42 4.46
CA ASN A 251 -12.07 2.02 4.28
C ASN A 251 -11.35 1.24 3.17
N PHE A 252 -10.14 1.67 2.82
CA PHE A 252 -9.30 0.99 1.85
C PHE A 252 -8.42 -0.07 2.53
N LEU A 253 -8.30 -1.25 1.92
CA LEU A 253 -7.45 -2.33 2.38
C LEU A 253 -6.57 -2.75 1.21
N LYS A 254 -5.24 -2.69 1.39
CA LYS A 254 -4.27 -3.11 0.39
C LYS A 254 -3.35 -4.17 0.98
N THR A 255 -3.25 -5.30 0.29
CA THR A 255 -2.54 -6.48 0.77
C THR A 255 -1.83 -7.18 -0.38
N LYS A 256 -0.62 -7.70 -0.14
CA LYS A 256 0.08 -8.55 -1.11
C LYS A 256 -0.43 -9.99 -0.94
N ILE A 257 -0.86 -10.62 -2.03
CA ILE A 257 -1.50 -11.95 -1.97
C ILE A 257 -0.67 -13.07 -2.58
N ALA A 258 0.25 -12.73 -3.48
CA ALA A 258 1.05 -13.68 -4.24
C ALA A 258 2.24 -12.98 -4.90
N THR A 259 3.08 -13.77 -5.55
CA THR A 259 4.01 -13.31 -6.59
C THR A 259 3.54 -13.78 -7.97
N LEU A 260 3.86 -13.02 -9.02
CA LEU A 260 3.37 -13.27 -10.38
C LEU A 260 3.87 -14.59 -10.99
N ASP A 261 5.00 -15.11 -10.52
CA ASP A 261 5.59 -16.39 -10.93
C ASP A 261 4.78 -17.60 -10.45
N MET A 262 3.87 -17.42 -9.48
CA MET A 262 3.00 -18.49 -8.99
C MET A 262 1.98 -18.94 -10.06
N PRO A 263 1.57 -20.22 -10.04
CA PRO A 263 0.49 -20.70 -10.90
C PRO A 263 -0.83 -20.01 -10.55
N SER A 264 -1.68 -19.82 -11.56
CA SER A 264 -2.88 -19.00 -11.44
C SER A 264 -3.83 -19.53 -10.37
N ASP A 265 -3.95 -20.85 -10.23
CA ASP A 265 -4.84 -21.50 -9.25
C ASP A 265 -4.43 -21.18 -7.79
N GLN A 266 -3.12 -21.11 -7.52
CA GLN A 266 -2.62 -20.75 -6.18
C GLN A 266 -2.90 -19.28 -5.86
N ILE A 267 -2.80 -18.39 -6.86
CA ILE A 267 -3.13 -16.96 -6.70
C ILE A 267 -4.63 -16.82 -6.39
N VAL A 268 -5.49 -17.56 -7.09
CA VAL A 268 -6.95 -17.57 -6.85
C VAL A 268 -7.25 -18.05 -5.43
N ALA A 269 -6.64 -19.15 -4.99
CA ALA A 269 -6.86 -19.69 -3.64
C ALA A 269 -6.42 -18.71 -2.54
N ASN A 270 -5.27 -18.05 -2.71
CA ASN A 270 -4.81 -17.02 -1.77
C ASN A 270 -5.74 -15.81 -1.74
N LEU A 271 -6.25 -15.39 -2.90
CA LEU A 271 -7.22 -14.30 -3.01
C LEU A 271 -8.54 -14.64 -2.28
N GLN A 272 -9.05 -15.85 -2.46
CA GLN A 272 -10.25 -16.35 -1.77
C GLN A 272 -10.06 -16.38 -0.25
N ALA A 273 -8.88 -16.79 0.24
CA ALA A 273 -8.55 -16.79 1.65
C ALA A 273 -8.65 -15.38 2.26
N VAL A 274 -8.11 -14.38 1.57
CA VAL A 274 -8.15 -12.97 2.01
C VAL A 274 -9.59 -12.45 2.08
N ILE A 275 -10.38 -12.68 1.03
CA ILE A 275 -11.78 -12.22 0.99
C ILE A 275 -12.60 -12.90 2.08
N SER A 276 -12.43 -14.21 2.27
CA SER A 276 -13.11 -14.97 3.32
C SER A 276 -12.79 -14.43 4.71
N GLU A 277 -11.53 -14.07 4.98
CA GLU A 277 -11.14 -13.50 6.28
C GLU A 277 -11.70 -12.10 6.48
N VAL A 278 -11.64 -11.24 5.46
CA VAL A 278 -12.22 -9.90 5.49
C VAL A 278 -13.73 -9.96 5.76
N CYS A 279 -14.45 -10.86 5.09
CA CYS A 279 -15.88 -11.04 5.27
C CYS A 279 -16.28 -11.53 6.68
N LYS A 280 -15.39 -12.17 7.46
CA LYS A 280 -15.70 -12.56 8.85
C LYS A 280 -15.90 -11.38 9.80
N HIS A 281 -15.37 -10.20 9.45
CA HIS A 281 -15.45 -9.02 10.29
C HIS A 281 -16.81 -8.28 10.22
N ARG A 282 -17.68 -8.65 9.26
CA ARG A 282 -19.04 -8.11 9.13
C ARG A 282 -20.02 -9.26 8.91
N PRO A 283 -21.14 -9.34 9.66
CA PRO A 283 -22.15 -10.37 9.41
C PRO A 283 -22.75 -10.21 8.01
N LEU A 284 -22.99 -11.35 7.33
CA LEU A 284 -23.47 -11.41 5.94
C LEU A 284 -24.88 -10.81 5.76
N SER A 285 -25.70 -10.86 6.82
CA SER A 285 -27.06 -10.32 6.86
C SER A 285 -27.15 -8.82 6.58
N LEU A 286 -26.05 -8.07 6.69
CA LEU A 286 -26.00 -6.64 6.42
C LEU A 286 -25.71 -6.30 4.95
N GLY A 287 -25.65 -7.29 4.07
CA GLY A 287 -25.35 -7.10 2.65
C GLY A 287 -23.85 -7.10 2.33
N PRO A 288 -23.48 -6.73 1.08
CA PRO A 288 -22.12 -6.90 0.58
C PRO A 288 -21.12 -6.01 1.33
N PHE A 289 -20.11 -6.63 1.93
CA PHE A 289 -19.06 -5.91 2.65
C PHE A 289 -18.00 -5.30 1.73
N VAL A 290 -17.65 -6.01 0.66
CA VAL A 290 -16.66 -5.60 -0.33
C VAL A 290 -17.38 -4.88 -1.47
N VAL A 291 -17.11 -3.59 -1.65
CA VAL A 291 -17.75 -2.75 -2.69
C VAL A 291 -17.03 -2.88 -4.02
N ARG A 292 -15.70 -2.83 -4.00
CA ARG A 292 -14.85 -2.95 -5.19
C ARG A 292 -13.56 -3.67 -4.83
N ALA A 293 -13.09 -4.49 -5.75
CA ALA A 293 -11.83 -5.22 -5.64
C ALA A 293 -10.99 -4.94 -6.89
N PHE A 294 -9.77 -4.47 -6.68
CA PHE A 294 -8.79 -4.29 -7.74
C PHE A 294 -7.64 -5.27 -7.57
N LEU A 295 -7.21 -5.86 -8.68
CA LEU A 295 -6.00 -6.66 -8.74
C LEU A 295 -4.94 -5.89 -9.52
N ARG A 296 -3.74 -5.78 -8.95
CA ARG A 296 -2.64 -5.05 -9.59
C ARG A 296 -1.30 -5.67 -9.28
N THR A 297 -0.30 -5.41 -10.11
CA THR A 297 1.09 -5.74 -9.79
C THR A 297 1.82 -4.48 -9.27
N SER A 298 3.13 -4.59 -9.04
CA SER A 298 3.93 -3.42 -8.68
C SER A 298 4.00 -2.39 -9.80
N THR A 299 4.02 -2.83 -11.06
CA THR A 299 4.21 -1.96 -12.23
C THR A 299 2.94 -1.74 -13.05
N SER A 300 2.01 -2.70 -13.06
CA SER A 300 0.83 -2.65 -13.92
C SER A 300 -0.25 -1.72 -13.37
N GLU A 301 -1.21 -1.40 -14.23
CA GLU A 301 -2.48 -0.83 -13.80
C GLU A 301 -3.32 -1.82 -12.97
N GLY A 302 -4.29 -1.28 -12.23
CA GLY A 302 -5.24 -2.07 -11.45
C GLY A 302 -6.48 -2.46 -12.26
N LEU A 303 -6.68 -3.76 -12.40
CA LEU A 303 -7.82 -4.40 -13.05
C LEU A 303 -8.98 -4.54 -12.06
N LEU A 304 -10.18 -4.13 -12.47
CA LEU A 304 -11.38 -4.26 -11.65
C LEU A 304 -11.90 -5.70 -11.72
N LEU A 305 -12.13 -6.32 -10.56
CA LEU A 305 -12.59 -7.70 -10.49
C LEU A 305 -14.09 -7.81 -10.29
N LYS A 306 -14.68 -8.87 -10.86
CA LYS A 306 -16.04 -9.31 -10.52
C LYS A 306 -16.03 -9.96 -9.13
N ILE A 307 -16.78 -9.37 -8.18
CA ILE A 307 -16.72 -9.74 -6.75
C ILE A 307 -17.71 -10.86 -6.39
N GLU A 308 -18.85 -10.92 -7.06
CA GLU A 308 -19.92 -11.92 -6.82
C GLU A 308 -19.44 -13.37 -6.62
N PRO A 309 -18.55 -13.94 -7.46
CA PRO A 309 -18.13 -15.33 -7.29
C PRO A 309 -17.20 -15.55 -6.08
N LEU A 310 -16.67 -14.49 -5.49
CA LEU A 310 -15.67 -14.56 -4.42
C LEU A 310 -16.29 -14.38 -3.03
N LEU A 311 -17.53 -13.93 -2.95
CA LEU A 311 -18.20 -13.72 -1.67
C LEU A 311 -18.64 -15.06 -1.08
N PRO A 312 -18.48 -15.26 0.25
CA PRO A 312 -19.04 -16.41 0.92
C PRO A 312 -20.56 -16.40 0.74
N LYS A 313 -21.09 -17.45 0.12
CA LYS A 313 -22.53 -17.64 0.00
C LYS A 313 -23.08 -18.03 1.37
N GLU A 314 -24.20 -17.45 1.76
CA GLU A 314 -24.96 -17.98 2.89
C GLU A 314 -25.35 -19.42 2.54
N VAL A 315 -24.87 -20.38 3.33
CA VAL A 315 -25.32 -21.76 3.21
C VAL A 315 -26.75 -21.75 3.72
N GLU A 316 -27.71 -21.70 2.81
CA GLU A 316 -29.10 -22.04 3.12
C GLU A 316 -29.10 -23.48 3.64
N THR A 317 -29.15 -23.64 4.96
CA THR A 317 -29.55 -24.90 5.58
C THR A 317 -30.94 -25.20 5.08
N LYS A 318 -31.04 -26.03 4.03
CA LYS A 318 -32.26 -26.74 3.67
C LYS A 318 -32.65 -27.59 4.87
N GLU A 319 -33.50 -27.04 5.73
CA GLU A 319 -34.27 -27.81 6.69
C GLU A 319 -35.07 -28.85 5.89
N ASN A 320 -34.58 -30.08 5.88
CA ASN A 320 -35.37 -31.22 5.46
C ASN A 320 -36.49 -31.39 6.48
N ASN A 321 -37.62 -30.73 6.25
CA ASN A 321 -38.89 -31.14 6.84
C ASN A 321 -39.24 -32.50 6.23
N LYS A 322 -38.80 -33.57 6.88
CA LYS A 322 -39.47 -34.86 6.79
C LYS A 322 -40.78 -34.68 7.55
N GLU A 323 -41.86 -34.47 6.79
CA GLU A 323 -43.21 -34.69 7.28
C GLU A 323 -43.34 -36.18 7.61
N ASP A 324 -43.55 -36.47 8.89
CA ASP A 324 -44.10 -37.74 9.34
C ASP A 324 -45.55 -37.84 8.83
N ALA A 325 -45.80 -38.81 7.96
CA ALA A 325 -47.12 -39.33 7.60
C ALA A 325 -47.03 -40.85 7.42
#